data_AF-H0HY72-F1
#
_entry.id   AF-H0HY72-F1
#
_cell.length_a   1.000
_cell.length_b   1.000
_cell.length_c   1.000
_cell.angle_alpha   90.00
_cell.angle_beta   90.00
_cell.angle_gamma   90.00
#
_symmetry.space_group_name_H-M   'P 1'
#
loop_
_entity.id
_entity.type
_entity.pdbx_description
1 polymer ?
#
loop_
_entity_poly.entity_id
_entity_poly.type
_entity_poly.pdbx_seq_one_letter_code
_entity_poly.pdbx_strand_id
1 'polypeptide(L)'
;MPDTNNAIPPNLASLHAGEEFLRGKAIGLIAGDERLRLHLAITEAAMDLADVLRQFDTADEDLKVVQLLGMRTFNAFGASVKLALSGYSQNSALILRDVLETVFLIDYFVGDRTLIERWRFADKKARLKDFGPVKVREALDARDGFTDKKRFAMYEMFSELAGHPTMKSAFMMRPQRDGDAVIGPFMEATTLEAVVSEMGRLAIQVAEQLNLFLPADWPQGRPSRLAFATLKQRWITTFYPSRVR
;
A
#
# COMPACT_ATOMS: atom_id res chain seq x y z
N MET A 1 -15.86 -43.61 1.77
CA MET A 1 -16.27 -42.69 0.68
C MET A 1 -15.70 -41.34 1.06
N PRO A 2 -14.85 -40.68 0.24
CA PRO A 2 -14.47 -39.31 0.54
C PRO A 2 -15.74 -38.46 0.43
N ASP A 3 -16.05 -37.69 1.47
CA ASP A 3 -17.20 -36.78 1.52
C ASP A 3 -17.17 -35.87 0.29
N THR A 4 -18.06 -36.13 -0.67
CA THR A 4 -18.20 -35.41 -1.93
C THR A 4 -18.88 -34.05 -1.76
N ASN A 5 -19.00 -33.55 -0.53
CA ASN A 5 -19.75 -32.33 -0.22
C ASN A 5 -18.88 -31.09 0.01
N ASN A 6 -17.56 -31.20 -0.16
CA ASN A 6 -16.68 -30.04 -0.11
C ASN A 6 -16.41 -29.54 -1.54
N ALA A 7 -16.94 -28.36 -1.87
CA ALA A 7 -16.74 -27.72 -3.18
C ALA A 7 -15.26 -27.38 -3.46
N ILE A 8 -14.42 -27.38 -2.42
CA ILE A 8 -12.99 -27.06 -2.49
C ILE A 8 -12.15 -28.34 -2.49
N PRO A 9 -11.20 -28.51 -3.44
CA PRO A 9 -10.25 -29.62 -3.44
C PRO A 9 -9.48 -29.75 -2.12
N PRO A 10 -9.23 -30.98 -1.61
CA PRO A 10 -8.61 -31.20 -0.30
C PRO A 10 -7.27 -30.47 -0.10
N ASN A 11 -6.42 -30.41 -1.14
CA ASN A 11 -5.14 -29.71 -1.06
C ASN A 11 -5.30 -28.19 -0.91
N LEU A 12 -6.32 -27.58 -1.52
CA LEU A 12 -6.61 -26.15 -1.35
C LEU A 12 -7.19 -25.86 0.04
N ALA A 13 -8.02 -26.76 0.56
CA ALA A 13 -8.50 -26.66 1.95
C ALA A 13 -7.33 -26.78 2.95
N SER A 14 -6.41 -27.71 2.71
CA SER A 14 -5.20 -27.88 3.53
C SER A 14 -4.26 -26.68 3.43
N LEU A 15 -4.06 -26.13 2.23
CA LEU A 15 -3.29 -24.90 2.03
C LEU A 15 -3.87 -23.75 2.85
N HIS A 16 -5.19 -23.53 2.77
CA HIS A 16 -5.86 -22.46 3.52
C HIS A 16 -5.74 -22.63 5.03
N ALA A 17 -5.84 -23.86 5.55
CA ALA A 17 -5.59 -24.12 6.97
C ALA A 17 -4.15 -23.76 7.38
N GLY A 18 -3.17 -24.01 6.50
CA GLY A 18 -1.79 -23.58 6.68
C GLY A 18 -1.64 -22.05 6.71
N GLU A 19 -2.33 -21.34 5.81
CA GLU A 19 -2.36 -19.87 5.78
C GLU A 19 -2.91 -19.28 7.07
N GLU A 20 -3.99 -19.85 7.63
CA GLU A 20 -4.58 -19.39 8.90
C GLU A 20 -3.65 -19.66 10.09
N PHE A 21 -2.93 -20.77 10.09
CA PHE A 21 -1.89 -21.02 11.09
C PHE A 21 -0.75 -20.00 11.00
N LEU A 22 -0.28 -19.67 9.80
CA LEU A 22 0.74 -18.63 9.60
C LEU A 22 0.23 -17.24 9.98
N ARG A 23 -1.06 -16.95 9.73
CA ARG A 23 -1.73 -15.73 10.19
C ARG A 23 -1.66 -15.59 11.71
N GLY A 24 -1.93 -16.66 12.46
CA GLY A 24 -1.76 -16.68 13.91
C GLY A 24 -0.33 -16.32 14.35
N LYS A 25 0.68 -16.87 13.68
CA LYS A 25 2.10 -16.53 13.94
C LYS A 25 2.41 -15.08 13.63
N ALA A 26 1.96 -14.57 12.49
CA ALA A 26 2.18 -13.18 12.08
C ALA A 26 1.57 -12.20 13.09
N ILE A 27 0.35 -12.47 13.55
CA ILE A 27 -0.32 -11.67 14.59
C ILE A 27 0.49 -11.70 15.89
N GLY A 28 1.02 -12.86 16.28
CA GLY A 28 1.91 -12.97 17.45
C GLY A 28 3.17 -12.11 17.33
N LEU A 29 3.84 -12.15 16.18
CA LEU A 29 5.02 -11.32 15.89
C LEU A 29 4.70 -9.82 15.96
N ILE A 30 3.59 -9.41 15.33
CA ILE A 30 3.12 -8.01 15.36
C ILE A 30 2.75 -7.58 16.77
N ALA A 31 2.01 -8.39 17.51
CA ALA A 31 1.58 -8.06 18.87
C ALA A 31 2.79 -7.83 19.80
N GLY A 32 3.88 -8.57 19.57
CA GLY A 32 5.14 -8.44 20.31
C GLY A 32 5.99 -7.22 19.97
N ASP A 33 5.71 -6.48 18.87
CA ASP A 33 6.46 -5.30 18.46
C ASP A 33 5.56 -4.07 18.28
N GLU A 34 5.72 -3.07 19.15
CA GLU A 34 4.97 -1.81 19.07
C GLU A 34 5.14 -1.07 17.75
N ARG A 35 6.31 -1.16 17.13
CA ARG A 35 6.60 -0.51 15.85
C ARG A 35 5.76 -1.13 14.74
N LEU A 36 5.65 -2.46 14.71
CA LEU A 36 4.81 -3.18 13.74
C LEU A 36 3.33 -2.89 13.94
N ARG A 37 2.87 -2.83 15.20
CA ARG A 37 1.50 -2.39 15.52
C ARG A 37 1.23 -0.98 15.01
N LEU A 38 2.18 -0.07 15.14
CA LEU A 38 2.03 1.31 14.68
C LEU A 38 1.96 1.42 13.15
N HIS A 39 2.74 0.61 12.42
CA HIS A 39 2.63 0.51 10.96
C HIS A 39 1.25 -0.01 10.50
N LEU A 40 0.69 -1.01 11.17
CA LEU A 40 -0.66 -1.49 10.85
C LEU A 40 -1.76 -0.50 11.25
N ALA A 41 -1.61 0.16 12.40
CA ALA A 41 -2.57 1.18 12.84
C ALA A 41 -2.62 2.36 11.86
N ILE A 42 -1.47 2.84 11.38
CA ILE A 42 -1.46 3.92 10.37
C ILE A 42 -1.99 3.45 9.01
N THR A 43 -1.83 2.16 8.69
CA THR A 43 -2.41 1.55 7.47
C THR A 43 -3.93 1.53 7.55
N GLU A 44 -4.49 1.06 8.66
CA GLU A 44 -5.94 1.05 8.88
C GLU A 44 -6.52 2.48 8.88
N ALA A 45 -5.84 3.45 9.49
CA ALA A 45 -6.27 4.85 9.45
C ALA A 45 -6.26 5.45 8.03
N ALA A 46 -5.33 5.03 7.17
CA ALA A 46 -5.32 5.43 5.76
C ALA A 46 -6.49 4.80 4.98
N MET A 47 -6.83 3.54 5.29
CA MET A 47 -8.00 2.86 4.75
C MET A 47 -9.28 3.57 5.19
N ASP A 48 -9.41 3.92 6.47
CA ASP A 48 -10.56 4.67 6.99
C ASP A 48 -10.73 6.02 6.28
N LEU A 49 -9.64 6.78 6.04
CA LEU A 49 -9.73 8.02 5.27
C LEU A 49 -10.19 7.82 3.82
N ALA A 50 -9.73 6.75 3.16
CA ALA A 50 -10.22 6.40 1.83
C ALA A 50 -11.71 6.02 1.85
N ASP A 51 -12.13 5.29 2.88
CA ASP A 51 -13.51 4.89 3.10
C ASP A 51 -14.42 6.08 3.36
N VAL A 52 -13.96 7.05 4.13
CA VAL A 52 -14.69 8.28 4.38
C VAL A 52 -14.73 9.14 3.12
N LEU A 53 -13.62 9.33 2.40
CA LEU A 53 -13.62 10.12 1.16
C LEU A 53 -14.64 9.58 0.14
N ARG A 54 -14.76 8.25 -0.04
CA ARG A 54 -15.76 7.66 -0.97
C ARG A 54 -17.22 7.87 -0.57
N GLN A 55 -17.49 8.21 0.69
CA GLN A 55 -18.85 8.47 1.18
C GLN A 55 -19.28 9.92 0.99
N PHE A 56 -18.36 10.82 0.65
CA PHE A 56 -18.71 12.21 0.37
C PHE A 56 -19.53 12.30 -0.92
N ASP A 57 -20.80 12.68 -0.82
CA ASP A 57 -21.65 12.86 -2.00
C ASP A 57 -21.23 14.11 -2.78
N THR A 58 -21.06 13.96 -4.09
CA THR A 58 -20.57 15.04 -4.96
C THR A 58 -21.00 14.83 -6.40
N ALA A 59 -21.30 15.94 -7.08
CA ALA A 59 -21.48 16.00 -8.54
C ALA A 59 -20.16 16.29 -9.28
N ASP A 60 -19.08 16.62 -8.57
CA ASP A 60 -17.76 16.85 -9.14
C ASP A 60 -17.14 15.53 -9.60
N GLU A 61 -17.07 15.35 -10.91
CA GLU A 61 -16.53 14.15 -11.53
C GLU A 61 -15.02 13.99 -11.34
N ASP A 62 -14.27 15.08 -11.12
CA ASP A 62 -12.84 14.99 -10.80
C ASP A 62 -12.64 14.48 -9.37
N LEU A 63 -13.48 14.92 -8.43
CA LEU A 63 -13.49 14.36 -7.08
C LEU A 63 -13.92 12.88 -7.06
N LYS A 64 -14.78 12.43 -7.98
CA LYS A 64 -15.11 11.00 -8.11
C LYS A 64 -13.90 10.16 -8.55
N VAL A 65 -13.00 10.69 -9.38
CA VAL A 65 -11.72 10.03 -9.68
C VAL A 65 -10.86 9.93 -8.42
N VAL A 66 -10.81 11.02 -7.65
CA VAL A 66 -10.44 11.09 -6.23
C VAL A 66 -10.74 9.81 -5.44
N GLN A 67 -12.05 9.62 -5.29
CA GLN A 67 -12.69 8.54 -4.56
C GLN A 67 -12.34 7.16 -5.14
N LEU A 68 -12.33 7.02 -6.47
CA LEU A 68 -11.97 5.76 -7.15
C LEU A 68 -10.53 5.34 -6.85
N LEU A 69 -9.58 6.27 -6.88
CA LEU A 69 -8.18 5.99 -6.54
C LEU A 69 -8.05 5.69 -5.04
N GLY A 70 -8.79 6.39 -4.17
CA GLY A 70 -8.90 6.06 -2.75
C GLY A 70 -9.37 4.62 -2.52
N MET A 71 -10.48 4.22 -3.15
CA MET A 71 -11.03 2.85 -3.07
C MET A 71 -10.04 1.80 -3.59
N ARG A 72 -9.29 2.11 -4.65
CA ARG A 72 -8.22 1.23 -5.15
C ARG A 72 -7.16 1.00 -4.07
N THR A 73 -6.69 2.07 -3.43
CA THR A 73 -5.69 1.94 -2.35
C THR A 73 -6.23 1.20 -1.13
N PHE A 74 -7.51 1.39 -0.76
CA PHE A 74 -8.18 0.63 0.30
C PHE A 74 -8.12 -0.88 0.02
N ASN A 75 -8.56 -1.29 -1.17
CA ASN A 75 -8.58 -2.70 -1.56
C ASN A 75 -7.16 -3.29 -1.62
N ALA A 76 -6.21 -2.50 -2.13
CA ALA A 76 -4.81 -2.90 -2.21
C ALA A 76 -4.20 -3.10 -0.81
N PHE A 77 -4.43 -2.19 0.14
CA PHE A 77 -3.97 -2.39 1.52
C PHE A 77 -4.62 -3.61 2.16
N GLY A 78 -5.94 -3.79 2.04
CA GLY A 78 -6.63 -4.96 2.59
C GLY A 78 -6.09 -6.28 2.04
N ALA A 79 -5.87 -6.36 0.73
CA ALA A 79 -5.28 -7.54 0.10
C ALA A 79 -3.81 -7.76 0.51
N SER A 80 -3.01 -6.69 0.57
CA SER A 80 -1.61 -6.74 0.96
C SER A 80 -1.44 -7.19 2.42
N VAL A 81 -2.28 -6.70 3.34
CA VAL A 81 -2.34 -7.16 4.75
C VAL A 81 -2.68 -8.65 4.80
N LYS A 82 -3.72 -9.10 4.08
CA LYS A 82 -4.10 -10.51 4.05
C LYS A 82 -2.92 -11.39 3.61
N LEU A 83 -2.28 -11.05 2.49
CA LEU A 83 -1.19 -11.83 1.93
C LEU A 83 0.07 -11.81 2.82
N ALA A 84 0.41 -10.67 3.42
CA ALA A 84 1.54 -10.56 4.35
C ALA A 84 1.34 -11.49 5.55
N LEU A 85 0.14 -11.45 6.16
CA LEU A 85 -0.18 -12.27 7.32
C LEU A 85 -0.27 -13.77 6.99
N SER A 86 -0.68 -14.12 5.77
CA SER A 86 -0.72 -15.51 5.31
C SER A 86 0.64 -16.07 4.85
N GLY A 87 1.72 -15.28 4.86
CA GLY A 87 3.06 -15.74 4.47
C GLY A 87 3.39 -15.62 2.98
N TYR A 88 2.66 -14.76 2.25
CA TYR A 88 2.93 -14.42 0.84
C TYR A 88 3.54 -13.02 0.71
N SER A 89 4.65 -12.78 1.40
CA SER A 89 5.31 -11.47 1.47
C SER A 89 5.65 -10.87 0.09
N GLN A 90 6.10 -11.70 -0.85
CA GLN A 90 6.38 -11.25 -2.22
C GLN A 90 5.12 -10.70 -2.91
N ASN A 91 4.01 -11.45 -2.85
CA ASN A 91 2.75 -11.02 -3.46
C ASN A 91 2.14 -9.81 -2.74
N SER A 92 2.36 -9.71 -1.43
CA SER A 92 1.98 -8.53 -0.66
C SER A 92 2.75 -7.28 -1.13
N ALA A 93 4.07 -7.37 -1.30
CA ALA A 93 4.90 -6.29 -1.82
C ALA A 93 4.59 -5.92 -3.27
N LEU A 94 4.18 -6.89 -4.10
CA LEU A 94 3.71 -6.63 -5.46
C LEU A 94 2.49 -5.70 -5.47
N ILE A 95 1.54 -5.89 -4.54
CA ILE A 95 0.38 -5.02 -4.40
C ILE A 95 0.79 -3.62 -3.89
N LEU A 96 1.75 -3.54 -2.97
CA LEU A 96 2.26 -2.25 -2.48
C LEU A 96 2.92 -1.41 -3.58
N ARG A 97 3.44 -2.03 -4.64
CA ARG A 97 3.89 -1.30 -5.84
C ARG A 97 2.74 -0.54 -6.50
N ASP A 98 1.57 -1.16 -6.63
CA ASP A 98 0.39 -0.52 -7.19
C ASP A 98 -0.09 0.65 -6.32
N VAL A 99 -0.04 0.48 -4.99
CA VAL A 99 -0.31 1.57 -4.03
C VAL A 99 0.66 2.73 -4.25
N LEU A 100 1.96 2.44 -4.41
CA LEU A 100 2.99 3.45 -4.65
C LEU A 100 2.72 4.24 -5.94
N GLU A 101 2.47 3.55 -7.04
CA GLU A 101 2.17 4.20 -8.32
C GLU A 101 0.87 5.02 -8.24
N THR A 102 -0.13 4.52 -7.51
CA THR A 102 -1.41 5.22 -7.29
C THR A 102 -1.23 6.49 -6.46
N VAL A 103 -0.47 6.45 -5.36
CA VAL A 103 -0.27 7.66 -4.53
C VAL A 103 0.54 8.72 -5.26
N PHE A 104 1.49 8.34 -6.11
CA PHE A 104 2.19 9.29 -6.98
C PHE A 104 1.24 9.95 -7.99
N LEU A 105 0.29 9.20 -8.55
CA LEU A 105 -0.71 9.80 -9.43
C LEU A 105 -1.61 10.79 -8.67
N ILE A 106 -2.04 10.46 -7.45
CA ILE A 106 -2.83 11.36 -6.61
C ILE A 106 -2.02 12.61 -6.26
N ASP A 107 -0.75 12.48 -5.83
CA ASP A 107 0.15 13.61 -5.55
C ASP A 107 0.32 14.52 -6.78
N TYR A 108 0.39 13.92 -7.97
CA TYR A 108 0.48 14.68 -9.20
C TYR A 108 -0.77 15.54 -9.44
N PHE A 109 -1.97 14.98 -9.17
CA PHE A 109 -3.23 15.71 -9.19
C PHE A 109 -3.35 16.77 -8.10
N VAL A 110 -2.73 16.56 -6.93
CA VAL A 110 -2.67 17.60 -5.88
C VAL A 110 -1.94 18.83 -6.39
N GLY A 111 -0.83 18.65 -7.12
CA GLY A 111 -0.05 19.75 -7.67
C GLY A 111 -0.77 20.56 -8.76
N ASP A 112 -1.61 19.91 -9.55
CA ASP A 112 -2.45 20.56 -10.57
C ASP A 112 -3.74 19.76 -10.78
N ARG A 113 -4.87 20.34 -10.35
CA ARG A 113 -6.18 19.68 -10.40
C ARG A 113 -6.71 19.52 -11.82
N THR A 114 -6.26 20.34 -12.78
CA THR A 114 -6.67 20.23 -14.20
C THR A 114 -6.18 18.93 -14.84
N LEU A 115 -5.18 18.29 -14.24
CA LEU A 115 -4.67 16.99 -14.68
C LEU A 115 -5.68 15.86 -14.49
N ILE A 116 -6.65 15.99 -13.58
CA ILE A 116 -7.67 14.97 -13.34
C ILE A 116 -8.58 14.87 -14.56
N GLU A 117 -9.14 15.99 -15.00
CA GLU A 117 -9.95 16.07 -16.22
C GLU A 117 -9.16 15.54 -17.43
N ARG A 118 -7.91 15.99 -17.60
CA ARG A 118 -7.04 15.50 -18.69
C ARG A 118 -6.82 13.99 -18.63
N TRP A 119 -6.64 13.43 -17.44
CA TRP A 119 -6.47 11.99 -17.26
C TRP A 119 -7.75 11.22 -17.59
N ARG A 120 -8.91 11.73 -17.18
CA ARG A 120 -10.23 11.12 -17.44
C ARG A 120 -10.51 10.98 -18.93
N PHE A 121 -10.15 11.98 -19.72
CA PHE A 121 -10.38 12.01 -21.17
C PHE A 121 -9.18 11.54 -21.99
N ALA A 122 -8.09 11.12 -21.35
CA ALA A 122 -6.91 10.64 -22.06
C ALA A 122 -7.19 9.29 -22.74
N ASP A 123 -6.89 9.20 -24.03
CA ASP A 123 -6.80 7.91 -24.71
C ASP A 123 -5.58 7.12 -24.19
N LYS A 124 -5.42 5.87 -24.64
CA LYS A 124 -4.31 5.02 -24.20
C LYS A 124 -2.94 5.67 -24.46
N LYS A 125 -2.77 6.37 -25.58
CA LYS A 125 -1.49 6.96 -25.99
C LYS A 125 -1.16 8.17 -25.11
N ALA A 126 -2.11 9.10 -24.95
CA ALA A 126 -2.00 10.25 -24.07
C ALA A 126 -1.79 9.81 -22.61
N ARG A 127 -2.52 8.79 -22.15
CA ARG A 127 -2.36 8.26 -20.79
C ARG A 127 -0.95 7.74 -20.54
N LEU A 128 -0.37 6.96 -21.46
CA LEU A 128 1.00 6.47 -21.28
C LEU A 128 2.05 7.57 -21.37
N LYS A 129 1.83 8.55 -22.26
CA LYS A 129 2.75 9.67 -22.48
C LYS A 129 2.79 10.64 -21.31
N ASP A 130 1.62 10.97 -20.76
CA ASP A 130 1.48 12.07 -19.78
C ASP A 130 1.32 11.54 -18.36
N PHE A 131 0.80 10.32 -18.19
CA PHE A 131 0.43 9.74 -16.90
C PHE A 131 1.00 8.32 -16.68
N GLY A 132 1.97 7.90 -17.48
CA GLY A 132 2.71 6.67 -17.23
C GLY A 132 3.51 6.77 -15.92
N PRO A 133 3.75 5.66 -15.18
CA PRO A 133 4.40 5.72 -13.86
C PRO A 133 5.75 6.45 -13.85
N VAL A 134 6.56 6.27 -14.90
CA VAL A 134 7.84 6.99 -15.07
C VAL A 134 7.60 8.50 -15.22
N LYS A 135 6.62 8.90 -16.04
CA LYS A 135 6.32 10.30 -16.36
C LYS A 135 5.79 11.05 -15.15
N VAL A 136 4.92 10.40 -14.38
CA VAL A 136 4.42 10.94 -13.11
C VAL A 136 5.58 11.17 -12.14
N ARG A 137 6.47 10.18 -11.95
CA ARG A 137 7.65 10.35 -11.07
C ARG A 137 8.58 11.46 -11.52
N GLU A 138 8.89 11.52 -12.82
CA GLU A 138 9.71 12.60 -13.40
C GLU A 138 9.09 13.98 -13.15
N ALA A 139 7.78 14.12 -13.34
CA ALA A 139 7.06 15.36 -13.09
C ALA A 139 7.09 15.76 -11.61
N LEU A 140 6.89 14.81 -10.69
CA LEU A 140 6.96 15.06 -9.25
C LEU A 140 8.38 15.42 -8.78
N ASP A 141 9.41 14.72 -9.27
CA ASP A 141 10.80 15.01 -8.94
C ASP A 141 11.19 16.42 -9.44
N ALA A 142 10.75 16.78 -10.65
CA ALA A 142 10.94 18.13 -11.19
C ALA A 142 10.19 19.21 -10.38
N ARG A 143 8.93 18.97 -10.02
CA ARG A 143 8.11 19.88 -9.19
C ARG A 143 8.77 20.18 -7.85
N ASP A 144 9.31 19.15 -7.20
CA ASP A 144 9.86 19.26 -5.85
C ASP A 144 11.37 19.58 -5.83
N GLY A 145 12.00 19.73 -7.01
CA GLY A 145 13.42 20.03 -7.14
C GLY A 145 14.35 18.88 -6.74
N PHE A 146 13.86 17.63 -6.76
CA PHE A 146 14.65 16.46 -6.38
C PHE A 146 15.46 15.93 -7.56
N THR A 147 16.77 15.75 -7.34
CA THR A 147 17.72 15.24 -8.35
C THR A 147 18.26 13.85 -8.01
N ASP A 148 18.02 13.37 -6.80
CA ASP A 148 18.53 12.12 -6.26
C ASP A 148 17.73 10.87 -6.66
N LYS A 149 16.62 11.06 -7.42
CA LYS A 149 15.76 9.99 -7.95
C LYS A 149 15.24 9.02 -6.88
N LYS A 150 15.00 9.49 -5.64
CA LYS A 150 14.46 8.64 -4.56
C LYS A 150 13.13 7.96 -4.91
N ARG A 151 12.25 8.62 -5.67
CA ARG A 151 10.99 8.01 -6.15
C ARG A 151 11.24 6.82 -7.08
N PHE A 152 12.26 6.92 -7.95
CA PHE A 152 12.67 5.81 -8.81
C PHE A 152 13.27 4.66 -7.99
N ALA A 153 14.15 4.95 -7.04
CA ALA A 153 14.75 3.92 -6.18
C ALA A 153 13.69 3.13 -5.39
N MET A 154 12.67 3.81 -4.86
CA MET A 154 11.55 3.16 -4.16
C MET A 154 10.71 2.28 -5.11
N TYR A 155 10.42 2.76 -6.33
CA TYR A 155 9.76 1.96 -7.36
C TYR A 155 10.59 0.73 -7.78
N GLU A 156 11.90 0.90 -7.95
CA GLU A 156 12.83 -0.14 -8.38
C GLU A 156 12.91 -1.25 -7.33
N MET A 157 12.99 -0.89 -6.04
CA MET A 157 12.96 -1.84 -4.93
C MET A 157 11.76 -2.79 -5.02
N PHE A 158 10.53 -2.26 -5.14
CA PHE A 158 9.33 -3.10 -5.29
C PHE A 158 9.35 -3.91 -6.59
N SER A 159 9.82 -3.32 -7.68
CA SER A 159 9.86 -3.99 -8.98
C SER A 159 10.83 -5.16 -9.01
N GLU A 160 12.03 -5.00 -8.47
CA GLU A 160 13.06 -6.06 -8.45
C GLU A 160 12.75 -7.17 -7.46
N LEU A 161 12.21 -6.83 -6.27
CA LEU A 161 11.93 -7.82 -5.23
C LEU A 161 10.62 -8.59 -5.47
N ALA A 162 9.59 -7.93 -6.02
CA ALA A 162 8.25 -8.49 -6.06
C ALA A 162 7.60 -8.58 -7.45
N GLY A 163 7.99 -7.73 -8.40
CA GLY A 163 7.27 -7.61 -9.69
C GLY A 163 7.93 -8.30 -10.88
N HIS A 164 9.24 -8.24 -10.99
CA HIS A 164 9.98 -8.78 -12.12
C HIS A 164 10.58 -10.14 -11.77
N PRO A 165 10.51 -11.15 -12.67
CA PRO A 165 11.15 -12.44 -12.47
C PRO A 165 12.67 -12.29 -12.62
N THR A 166 13.33 -11.84 -11.56
CA THR A 166 14.77 -11.62 -11.49
C THR A 166 15.38 -12.49 -10.40
N MET A 167 16.70 -12.69 -10.41
CA MET A 167 17.34 -13.44 -9.31
C MET A 167 17.19 -12.75 -7.95
N LYS A 168 16.99 -11.42 -7.92
CA LYS A 168 16.68 -10.69 -6.68
C LYS A 168 15.31 -11.06 -6.12
N SER A 169 14.32 -11.36 -6.98
CA SER A 169 12.99 -11.75 -6.52
C SER A 169 12.99 -13.10 -5.79
N ALA A 170 13.99 -13.96 -6.08
CA ALA A 170 14.17 -15.22 -5.35
C ALA A 170 14.53 -15.01 -3.86
N PHE A 171 15.06 -13.85 -3.47
CA PHE A 171 15.33 -13.55 -2.06
C PHE A 171 14.05 -13.50 -1.23
N MET A 172 12.94 -13.05 -1.82
CA MET A 172 11.62 -13.02 -1.16
C MET A 172 10.97 -14.42 -1.06
N MET A 173 11.59 -15.44 -1.65
CA MET A 173 11.14 -16.84 -1.61
C MET A 173 11.96 -17.71 -0.65
N ARG A 174 12.94 -17.13 0.06
CA ARG A 174 13.82 -17.84 0.98
C ARG A 174 13.40 -17.61 2.43
N PRO A 175 13.06 -18.66 3.19
CA PRO A 175 12.74 -18.50 4.62
C PRO A 175 13.96 -18.19 5.48
N GLN A 176 15.18 -18.36 4.95
CA GLN A 176 16.44 -17.98 5.57
C GLN A 176 17.34 -17.32 4.54
N ARG A 177 18.13 -16.30 4.95
CA ARG A 177 18.99 -15.51 4.07
C ARG A 177 19.85 -16.35 3.10
N ASP A 178 20.47 -17.40 3.63
CA ASP A 178 21.37 -18.28 2.89
C ASP A 178 20.74 -19.64 2.55
N GLY A 179 19.42 -19.77 2.75
CA GLY A 179 18.66 -21.00 2.45
C GLY A 179 18.18 -21.09 1.00
N ASP A 180 17.62 -22.25 0.67
CA ASP A 180 16.98 -22.49 -0.61
C ASP A 180 15.66 -21.72 -0.75
N ALA A 181 15.30 -21.39 -1.99
CA ALA A 181 13.97 -20.86 -2.28
C ALA A 181 12.94 -21.97 -2.11
N VAL A 182 11.81 -21.64 -1.49
CA VAL A 182 10.71 -22.58 -1.27
C VAL A 182 9.43 -22.09 -1.94
N ILE A 183 8.53 -23.02 -2.21
CA ILE A 183 7.14 -22.68 -2.57
C ILE A 183 6.45 -22.20 -1.30
N GLY A 184 5.91 -20.98 -1.33
CA GLY A 184 5.16 -20.42 -0.22
C GLY A 184 3.82 -21.14 0.04
N PRO A 185 3.13 -20.79 1.15
CA PRO A 185 3.44 -19.70 2.07
C PRO A 185 4.44 -20.08 3.17
N PHE A 186 5.18 -19.09 3.69
CA PHE A 186 6.01 -19.25 4.89
C PHE A 186 6.05 -17.94 5.69
N MET A 187 6.34 -18.03 6.99
CA MET A 187 6.41 -16.87 7.87
C MET A 187 7.84 -16.68 8.38
N GLU A 188 8.44 -15.56 7.99
CA GLU A 188 9.78 -15.14 8.41
C GLU A 188 9.68 -13.70 8.94
N ALA A 189 10.22 -13.47 10.13
CA ALA A 189 9.96 -12.26 10.90
C ALA A 189 10.53 -11.00 10.24
N THR A 190 11.73 -11.07 9.66
CA THR A 190 12.38 -9.89 9.04
C THR A 190 11.66 -9.46 7.76
N THR A 191 11.16 -10.43 7.00
CA THR A 191 10.37 -10.20 5.78
C THR A 191 9.00 -9.63 6.13
N LEU A 192 8.34 -10.15 7.17
CA LEU A 192 7.09 -9.58 7.68
C LEU A 192 7.31 -8.14 8.15
N GLU A 193 8.35 -7.88 8.93
CA GLU A 193 8.72 -6.54 9.39
C GLU A 193 8.94 -5.59 8.21
N ALA A 194 9.71 -6.01 7.20
CA ALA A 194 9.98 -5.20 6.03
C ALA A 194 8.69 -4.82 5.27
N VAL A 195 7.83 -5.81 4.97
CA VAL A 195 6.58 -5.56 4.22
C VAL A 195 5.62 -4.68 5.02
N VAL A 196 5.43 -4.94 6.31
CA VAL A 196 4.57 -4.13 7.18
C VAL A 196 5.12 -2.71 7.33
N SER A 197 6.44 -2.55 7.41
CA SER A 197 7.08 -1.24 7.50
C SER A 197 6.86 -0.40 6.24
N GLU A 198 7.08 -0.99 5.07
CA GLU A 198 6.83 -0.32 3.78
C GLU A 198 5.35 0.00 3.58
N MET A 199 4.46 -0.90 3.97
CA MET A 199 3.01 -0.68 3.95
C MET A 199 2.63 0.56 4.77
N GLY A 200 3.14 0.69 6.00
CA GLY A 200 2.88 1.86 6.83
C GLY A 200 3.46 3.17 6.26
N ARG A 201 4.62 3.12 5.59
CA ARG A 201 5.20 4.29 4.89
C ARG A 201 4.33 4.75 3.72
N LEU A 202 3.79 3.81 2.95
CA LEU A 202 2.87 4.10 1.85
C LEU A 202 1.52 4.60 2.38
N ALA A 203 1.02 4.03 3.47
CA ALA A 203 -0.23 4.45 4.10
C ALA A 203 -0.20 5.93 4.49
N ILE A 204 0.92 6.42 5.06
CA ILE A 204 1.09 7.85 5.35
C ILE A 204 0.98 8.68 4.08
N GLN A 205 1.71 8.31 3.03
CA GLN A 205 1.67 9.06 1.78
C GLN A 205 0.25 9.08 1.21
N VAL A 206 -0.43 7.93 1.15
CA VAL A 206 -1.81 7.83 0.64
C VAL A 206 -2.74 8.74 1.43
N ALA A 207 -2.75 8.59 2.76
CA ALA A 207 -3.63 9.35 3.63
C ALA A 207 -3.36 10.86 3.57
N GLU A 208 -2.10 11.29 3.49
CA GLU A 208 -1.77 12.70 3.31
C GLU A 208 -2.36 13.25 2.01
N GLN A 209 -2.20 12.54 0.90
CA GLN A 209 -2.71 13.02 -0.38
C GLN A 209 -4.24 13.01 -0.43
N LEU A 210 -4.90 11.94 0.04
CA LEU A 210 -6.37 11.87 0.09
C LEU A 210 -6.97 12.97 0.98
N ASN A 211 -6.31 13.29 2.09
CA ASN A 211 -6.75 14.33 3.01
C ASN A 211 -6.80 15.73 2.38
N LEU A 212 -6.05 15.96 1.29
CA LEU A 212 -6.09 17.21 0.50
C LEU A 212 -7.27 17.29 -0.48
N PHE A 213 -8.03 16.20 -0.64
CA PHE A 213 -9.28 16.16 -1.42
C PHE A 213 -10.53 16.14 -0.53
N LEU A 214 -10.37 15.85 0.76
CA LEU A 214 -11.49 15.94 1.71
C LEU A 214 -11.93 17.39 1.90
N PRO A 215 -13.23 17.71 1.78
CA PRO A 215 -13.73 19.05 2.04
C PRO A 215 -13.40 19.48 3.48
N ALA A 216 -12.93 20.72 3.64
CA ALA A 216 -12.44 21.24 4.91
C ALA A 216 -13.53 21.35 5.98
N ASP A 217 -14.75 21.67 5.55
CA ASP A 217 -15.90 21.88 6.40
C ASP A 217 -16.67 20.59 6.73
N TRP A 218 -16.41 19.49 6.02
CA TRP A 218 -17.17 18.23 6.14
C TRP A 218 -17.04 17.57 7.53
N PRO A 219 -18.08 17.63 8.39
CA PRO A 219 -17.98 17.16 9.77
C PRO A 219 -17.72 15.66 9.91
N GLN A 220 -18.31 14.85 9.02
CA GLN A 220 -18.20 13.39 9.02
C GLN A 220 -16.76 12.92 8.79
N GLY A 221 -15.93 13.72 8.09
CA GLY A 221 -14.52 13.42 7.88
C GLY A 221 -13.60 13.77 9.07
N ARG A 222 -14.04 14.60 10.01
CA ARG A 222 -13.16 15.12 11.06
C ARG A 222 -12.61 14.04 12.00
N PRO A 223 -13.38 13.04 12.47
CA PRO A 223 -12.86 12.01 13.35
C PRO A 223 -11.70 11.23 12.73
N SER A 224 -11.86 10.76 11.48
CA SER A 224 -10.84 10.01 10.73
C SER A 224 -9.58 10.84 10.48
N ARG A 225 -9.74 12.13 10.13
CA ARG A 225 -8.62 13.06 9.94
C ARG A 225 -7.83 13.27 11.23
N LEU A 226 -8.51 13.42 12.37
CA LEU A 226 -7.87 13.57 13.68
C LEU A 226 -7.16 12.29 14.11
N ALA A 227 -7.79 11.13 13.93
CA ALA A 227 -7.21 9.83 14.23
C ALA A 227 -5.93 9.60 13.42
N PHE A 228 -5.99 9.84 12.10
CA PHE A 228 -4.83 9.78 11.23
C PHE A 228 -3.72 10.76 11.66
N ALA A 229 -4.06 12.02 11.92
CA ALA A 229 -3.06 13.03 12.34
C ALA A 229 -2.35 12.62 13.64
N THR A 230 -3.09 12.08 14.60
CA THR A 230 -2.55 11.57 15.88
C THR A 230 -1.61 10.39 15.66
N LEU A 231 -2.03 9.40 14.88
CA LEU A 231 -1.22 8.22 14.57
C LEU A 231 0.03 8.59 13.75
N LYS A 232 -0.11 9.50 12.77
CA LYS A 232 1.00 10.02 11.97
C LYS A 232 2.02 10.71 12.85
N GLN A 233 1.59 11.56 13.79
CA GLN A 233 2.51 12.24 14.70
C GLN A 233 3.29 11.23 15.56
N ARG A 234 2.60 10.22 16.10
CA ARG A 234 3.25 9.12 16.84
C ARG A 234 4.23 8.37 15.95
N TRP A 235 3.83 8.05 14.72
CA TRP A 235 4.67 7.35 13.74
C TRP A 235 5.95 8.14 13.41
N ILE A 236 5.83 9.44 13.11
CA ILE A 236 6.99 10.31 12.84
C ILE A 236 7.92 10.35 14.07
N THR A 237 7.35 10.48 15.27
CA THR A 237 8.14 10.52 16.51
C THR A 237 8.89 9.21 16.74
N THR A 238 8.28 8.07 16.46
CA THR A 238 8.89 6.74 16.62
C THR A 238 9.99 6.47 15.60
N PHE A 239 9.77 6.79 14.32
CA PHE A 239 10.67 6.37 13.23
C PHE A 239 11.62 7.48 12.73
N TYR A 240 11.31 8.74 13.03
CA TYR A 240 12.09 9.92 12.62
C TYR A 240 12.21 10.93 13.77
N PRO A 241 12.73 10.53 14.95
CA PRO A 241 12.77 11.39 16.14
C PRO A 241 13.57 12.69 15.95
N SER A 242 14.50 12.73 14.98
CA SER A 242 15.26 13.92 14.62
C SER A 242 14.47 14.98 13.84
N ARG A 243 13.29 14.65 13.30
CA ARG A 243 12.43 15.56 12.52
C ARG A 243 11.34 16.26 13.32
N VAL A 244 11.26 16.00 14.63
CA VAL A 244 10.26 16.59 15.55
C VAL A 244 10.84 17.74 16.37
N ARG A 245 12.07 18.18 16.06
CA ARG A 245 12.71 19.36 16.67
C ARG A 245 12.54 20.59 15.81
#